data_AF-A0A7J4CUW7-F1
#
_entry.id   AF-A0A7J4CUW7-F1
#
_cell.length_a   1.000
_cell.length_b   1.000
_cell.length_c   1.000
_cell.angle_alpha   90.00
_cell.angle_beta   90.00
_cell.angle_gamma   90.00
#
_symmetry.space_group_name_H-M   'P 1'
#
loop_
_entity.id
_entity.type
_entity.pdbx_description
1 polymer ?
#
loop_
_entity_poly.entity_id
_entity_poly.type
_entity_poly.pdbx_seq_one_letter_code
_entity_poly.pdbx_strand_id
1 'polypeptide(L)'
;TITEGEQLLNLSKRKLHKLTYGKGGALAENFLIQEGIPTTLEWLGAPIEPVVYLVDGEAASWFYRTNSKRDRISNLNSPSAQFITKEELLAGGDDSITRNAEGWHALVAELSMLAMGAELANYQHDAS
;
A
#
# COMPACT_ATOMS: atom_id res chain seq x y z
N THR A 1 13.51 1.83 2.51
CA THR A 1 13.87 1.22 1.23
C THR A 1 15.37 1.03 1.15
N ILE A 2 15.82 0.12 0.31
CA ILE A 2 17.23 -0.16 -0.01
C ILE A 2 17.34 0.01 -1.53
N THR A 3 18.42 0.60 -2.03
CA THR A 3 18.61 0.89 -3.46
C THR A 3 19.66 0.00 -4.13
N GLU A 4 20.44 -0.73 -3.34
CA GLU A 4 21.53 -1.59 -3.82
C GLU A 4 21.73 -2.81 -2.91
N GLY A 5 22.24 -3.91 -3.45
CA GLY A 5 22.42 -5.16 -2.69
C GLY A 5 23.35 -5.03 -1.49
N GLU A 6 24.37 -4.18 -1.58
CA GLU A 6 25.35 -4.00 -0.50
C GLU A 6 24.72 -3.43 0.79
N GLN A 7 23.70 -2.58 0.67
CA GLN A 7 22.98 -2.04 1.83
C GLN A 7 22.20 -3.12 2.61
N LEU A 8 21.88 -4.25 1.97
CA LEU A 8 21.28 -5.41 2.64
C LEU A 8 22.31 -6.13 3.50
N LEU A 9 23.53 -6.29 2.99
CA LEU A 9 24.64 -6.94 3.71
C LEU A 9 25.14 -6.08 4.89
N ASN A 10 25.05 -4.75 4.75
CA ASN A 10 25.56 -3.78 5.71
C ASN A 10 24.47 -3.09 6.55
N LEU A 11 23.38 -3.80 6.88
CA LEU A 11 22.31 -3.24 7.71
C LEU A 11 22.80 -2.88 9.12
N SER A 12 22.53 -1.65 9.55
CA SER A 12 22.82 -1.24 10.93
C SER A 12 21.99 -2.04 11.93
N LYS A 13 22.54 -2.27 13.14
CA LYS A 13 21.82 -2.95 14.24
C LYS A 13 20.45 -2.31 14.49
N ARG A 14 20.35 -0.99 14.44
CA ARG A 14 19.08 -0.25 14.59
C ARG A 14 18.07 -0.59 13.50
N LYS A 15 18.50 -0.71 12.24
CA LYS A 15 17.63 -1.03 11.10
C LYS A 15 17.20 -2.50 11.18
N LEU A 16 18.10 -3.40 11.54
CA LEU A 16 17.78 -4.81 11.80
C LEU A 16 16.76 -4.97 12.92
N HIS A 17 16.95 -4.31 14.07
CA HIS A 17 15.99 -4.35 15.17
C HIS A 17 14.59 -3.87 14.79
N LYS A 18 14.50 -2.83 13.93
CA LYS A 18 13.21 -2.37 13.40
C LYS A 18 12.53 -3.40 12.49
N LEU A 19 13.32 -4.21 11.77
CA LEU A 19 12.82 -5.26 10.90
C LEU A 19 12.40 -6.51 11.70
N THR A 20 13.09 -6.81 12.80
CA THR A 20 12.81 -7.99 13.62
C THR A 20 11.69 -7.77 14.65
N TYR A 21 11.40 -6.52 15.02
CA TYR A 21 10.36 -6.24 16.02
C TYR A 21 8.96 -6.35 15.41
N GLY A 22 8.31 -7.50 15.64
CA GLY A 22 6.94 -7.77 15.20
C GLY A 22 5.87 -7.22 16.17
N LYS A 23 4.63 -7.12 15.68
CA LYS A 23 3.47 -6.90 16.55
C LYS A 23 3.29 -8.13 17.46
N GLY A 24 3.02 -7.92 18.74
CA GLY A 24 2.75 -9.01 19.70
C GLY A 24 3.99 -9.62 20.39
N GLY A 25 5.18 -9.03 20.24
CA GLY A 25 6.40 -9.47 20.93
C GLY A 25 7.14 -10.63 20.26
N ALA A 26 6.62 -11.17 19.15
CA ALA A 26 7.32 -12.15 18.33
C ALA A 26 8.44 -11.47 17.52
N LEU A 27 9.58 -12.16 17.39
CA LEU A 27 10.67 -11.76 16.52
C LEU A 27 10.39 -12.28 15.10
N ALA A 28 10.54 -11.40 14.10
CA ALA A 28 10.46 -11.83 12.70
C ALA A 28 11.74 -12.60 12.33
N GLU A 29 11.56 -13.82 11.81
CA GLU A 29 12.65 -14.69 11.33
C GLU A 29 12.67 -14.80 9.80
N ASN A 30 11.53 -14.55 9.15
CA ASN A 30 11.37 -14.58 7.70
C ASN A 30 11.18 -13.16 7.16
N PHE A 31 11.87 -12.84 6.06
CA PHE A 31 11.83 -11.53 5.41
C PHE A 31 11.40 -11.66 3.96
N LEU A 32 10.51 -10.77 3.52
CA LEU A 32 10.09 -10.64 2.14
C LEU A 32 10.82 -9.45 1.49
N ILE A 33 11.41 -9.69 0.33
CA ILE A 33 11.97 -8.63 -0.52
C ILE A 33 10.98 -8.34 -1.63
N GLN A 34 10.63 -7.07 -1.80
CA GLN A 34 9.67 -6.61 -2.81
C GLN A 34 10.25 -5.44 -3.59
N GLU A 35 9.86 -5.35 -4.86
CA GLU A 35 10.09 -4.16 -5.67
C GLU A 35 9.37 -2.96 -5.05
N GLY A 36 10.02 -1.80 -5.08
CA GLY A 36 9.40 -0.54 -4.68
C GLY A 36 8.64 0.08 -5.85
N ILE A 37 7.32 0.09 -5.80
CA ILE A 37 6.48 0.71 -6.82
C ILE A 37 6.31 2.22 -6.52
N PRO A 38 6.69 3.13 -7.44
CA PRO A 38 6.50 4.56 -7.25
C PRO A 38 5.03 4.97 -7.34
N THR A 39 4.59 5.87 -6.46
CA THR A 39 3.33 6.60 -6.62
C THR A 39 3.47 7.60 -7.77
N THR A 40 2.68 7.44 -8.84
CA THR A 40 2.73 8.34 -10.00
C THR A 40 1.70 9.46 -9.95
N LEU A 41 0.61 9.28 -9.20
CA LEU A 41 -0.43 10.28 -9.04
C LEU A 41 0.03 11.36 -8.06
N GLU A 42 -0.31 12.61 -8.39
CA GLU A 42 0.04 13.78 -7.60
C GLU A 42 -1.19 14.67 -7.40
N TRP A 43 -1.31 15.24 -6.21
CA TRP A 43 -2.33 16.21 -5.87
C TRP A 43 -1.69 17.34 -5.06
N LEU A 44 -1.85 18.58 -5.52
CA LEU A 44 -1.27 19.77 -4.89
C LEU A 44 0.25 19.66 -4.60
N GLY A 45 1.01 19.04 -5.52
CA GLY A 45 2.46 18.87 -5.38
C GLY A 45 2.88 17.75 -4.41
N ALA A 46 1.95 16.90 -3.95
CA ALA A 46 2.21 15.78 -3.07
C ALA A 46 1.74 14.46 -3.69
N PRO A 47 2.43 13.33 -3.41
CA PRO A 47 1.99 12.02 -3.89
C PRO A 47 0.63 11.65 -3.29
N ILE A 48 -0.22 11.00 -4.08
CA ILE A 48 -1.55 10.55 -3.67
C ILE A 48 -1.81 9.13 -4.19
N GLU A 49 -2.42 8.28 -3.36
CA GLU A 49 -2.70 6.88 -3.68
C GLU A 49 -4.19 6.57 -3.50
N PRO A 50 -4.83 5.90 -4.45
CA PRO A 50 -6.19 5.41 -4.26
C PRO A 50 -6.19 4.25 -3.26
N VAL A 51 -7.19 4.23 -2.39
CA VAL A 51 -7.45 3.15 -1.44
C VAL A 51 -8.92 2.75 -1.56
N VAL A 52 -9.16 1.44 -1.67
CA VAL A 52 -10.50 0.88 -1.88
C VAL A 52 -10.87 -0.07 -0.75
N TYR A 53 -12.12 0.02 -0.34
CA TYR A 53 -12.77 -1.03 0.43
C TYR A 53 -13.47 -1.99 -0.52
N LEU A 54 -13.18 -3.28 -0.37
CA LEU A 54 -13.82 -4.36 -1.10
C LEU A 54 -14.88 -5.03 -0.21
N VAL A 55 -16.06 -5.32 -0.76
CA VAL A 55 -17.14 -6.08 -0.10
C VAL A 55 -17.57 -7.20 -1.04
N ASP A 56 -17.57 -8.43 -0.55
CA ASP A 56 -17.90 -9.63 -1.32
C ASP A 56 -17.10 -9.77 -2.63
N GLY A 57 -15.84 -9.33 -2.62
CA GLY A 57 -14.98 -9.36 -3.80
C GLY A 57 -15.06 -8.13 -4.68
N GLU A 58 -16.00 -7.20 -4.48
CA GLU A 58 -16.22 -6.06 -5.36
C GLU A 58 -15.82 -4.72 -4.72
N ALA A 59 -15.36 -3.78 -5.54
CA ALA A 59 -15.03 -2.41 -5.12
C ALA A 59 -16.27 -1.64 -4.63
N ALA A 60 -16.33 -1.37 -3.33
CA ALA A 60 -17.48 -0.73 -2.70
C ALA A 60 -17.31 0.78 -2.50
N SER A 61 -16.12 1.24 -2.06
CA SER A 61 -15.88 2.66 -1.79
C SER A 61 -14.41 3.03 -1.87
N TRP A 62 -14.14 4.24 -2.35
CA TRP A 62 -12.80 4.78 -2.59
C TRP A 62 -12.53 5.99 -1.71
N PHE A 63 -11.31 6.06 -1.19
CA PHE A 63 -10.73 7.25 -0.60
C PHE A 63 -9.26 7.34 -1.02
N TYR A 64 -8.67 8.51 -0.88
CA TYR A 64 -7.34 8.79 -1.41
C TYR A 64 -6.41 9.21 -0.28
N ARG A 65 -5.25 8.56 -0.19
CA ARG A 65 -4.24 8.85 0.82
C ARG A 65 -3.16 9.74 0.22
N THR A 66 -2.89 10.88 0.85
CA THR A 66 -1.79 11.78 0.45
C THR A 66 -0.88 12.11 1.62
N ASN A 67 0.38 12.46 1.34
CA ASN A 67 1.32 12.88 2.36
C ASN A 67 2.41 13.81 1.78
N SER A 68 2.28 15.12 2.00
CA SER A 68 3.24 16.12 1.52
C SER A 68 4.63 16.05 2.16
N LYS A 69 4.80 15.27 3.23
CA LYS A 69 6.09 15.04 3.90
C LYS A 69 6.81 13.80 3.39
N ARG A 70 6.28 13.16 2.35
CA ARG A 70 6.76 11.91 1.78
C ARG A 70 7.02 12.09 0.30
N ASP A 71 8.05 11.41 -0.19
CA ASP A 71 8.31 11.31 -1.62
C ASP A 71 7.49 10.17 -2.24
N ARG A 72 7.53 10.10 -3.58
CA ARG A 72 6.82 9.11 -4.39
C ARG A 72 7.26 7.64 -4.20
N ILE A 73 8.39 7.38 -3.54
CA ILE A 73 8.94 6.03 -3.32
C ILE A 73 8.69 5.57 -1.88
N SER A 74 8.47 6.52 -0.98
CA SER A 74 8.32 6.28 0.44
C SER A 74 6.89 5.87 0.80
N ASN A 75 6.78 5.05 1.83
CA ASN A 75 5.48 4.65 2.35
C ASN A 75 4.68 5.87 2.84
N LEU A 76 3.55 6.15 2.17
CA LEU A 76 2.67 7.25 2.55
C LEU A 76 1.93 6.99 3.87
N ASN A 77 1.74 5.71 4.24
CA ASN A 77 1.09 5.28 5.48
C ASN A 77 1.94 5.64 6.70
N SER A 78 1.69 6.81 7.26
CA SER A 78 2.33 7.31 8.47
C SER A 78 1.39 8.29 9.19
N PRO A 79 1.67 8.67 10.44
CA PRO A 79 0.77 9.54 11.21
C PRO A 79 0.49 10.91 10.59
N SER A 80 1.31 11.35 9.62
CA SER A 80 1.11 12.61 8.89
C SER A 80 0.29 12.47 7.62
N ALA A 81 -0.19 11.27 7.29
CA ALA A 81 -1.02 11.04 6.11
C ALA A 81 -2.36 11.75 6.26
N GLN A 82 -2.88 12.25 5.14
CA GLN A 82 -4.22 12.81 5.01
C GLN A 82 -5.05 11.90 4.12
N PHE A 83 -6.36 11.88 4.37
CA PHE A 83 -7.32 11.09 3.61
C PHE A 83 -8.35 12.02 3.00
N ILE A 84 -8.54 11.89 1.69
CA ILE A 84 -9.37 12.75 0.87
C ILE A 84 -10.45 11.89 0.23
N THR A 85 -11.67 12.39 0.22
CA THR A 85 -12.83 11.75 -0.43
C THR A 85 -12.80 11.96 -1.95
N LYS A 86 -13.57 11.13 -2.69
CA LYS A 86 -13.70 11.31 -4.15
C LYS A 86 -14.34 12.67 -4.46
N GLU A 87 -15.31 13.08 -3.67
CA GLU A 87 -16.04 14.34 -3.82
C GLU A 87 -15.13 15.56 -3.66
N GLU A 88 -14.23 15.54 -2.67
CA GLU A 88 -13.25 16.62 -2.45
C GLU A 88 -12.26 16.75 -3.62
N LEU A 89 -11.85 15.64 -4.25
CA LEU A 89 -11.01 15.70 -5.45
C LEU A 89 -11.75 16.27 -6.65
N LEU A 90 -12.99 15.82 -6.86
CA LEU A 90 -13.83 16.27 -7.97
C LEU A 90 -14.25 17.74 -7.85
N ALA A 91 -14.31 18.29 -6.63
CA ALA A 91 -14.58 19.71 -6.39
C ALA A 91 -13.56 20.63 -7.09
N GLY A 92 -12.34 20.14 -7.35
CA GLY A 92 -11.31 20.86 -8.12
C GLY A 92 -11.51 20.83 -9.64
N GLY A 93 -12.49 20.08 -10.15
CA GLY A 93 -12.78 19.96 -11.58
C GLY A 93 -11.81 19.08 -12.38
N ASP A 94 -10.81 18.49 -11.72
CA ASP A 94 -9.90 17.52 -12.32
C ASP A 94 -10.22 16.10 -11.82
N ASP A 95 -10.63 15.24 -12.74
CA ASP A 95 -10.96 13.85 -12.46
C ASP A 95 -9.77 12.89 -12.64
N SER A 96 -8.59 13.39 -13.04
CA SER A 96 -7.44 12.57 -13.42
C SER A 96 -7.05 11.51 -12.39
N ILE A 97 -7.13 11.86 -11.10
CA ILE A 97 -6.84 10.96 -9.97
C ILE A 97 -7.93 9.89 -9.79
N THR A 98 -9.19 10.21 -10.11
CA THR A 98 -10.35 9.36 -9.83
C THR A 98 -10.81 8.54 -11.04
N ARG A 99 -10.43 8.96 -12.26
CA ARG A 99 -10.91 8.45 -13.55
C ARG A 99 -10.83 6.93 -13.70
N ASN A 100 -9.82 6.32 -13.09
CA ASN A 100 -9.54 4.89 -13.24
C ASN A 100 -10.08 4.03 -12.10
N ALA A 101 -10.73 4.63 -11.09
CA ALA A 101 -11.22 3.92 -9.90
C ALA A 101 -12.11 2.72 -10.27
N GLU A 102 -13.08 2.93 -11.16
CA GLU A 102 -14.02 1.90 -11.62
C GLU A 102 -13.47 1.03 -12.76
N GLY A 103 -12.25 1.29 -13.21
CA GLY A 103 -11.59 0.57 -14.29
C GLY A 103 -10.48 -0.35 -13.77
N TRP A 104 -9.26 -0.12 -14.24
CA TRP A 104 -8.13 -0.99 -13.90
C TRP A 104 -7.74 -0.95 -12.42
N HIS A 105 -8.05 0.12 -11.67
CA HIS A 105 -7.84 0.12 -10.22
C HIS A 105 -8.73 -0.92 -9.53
N ALA A 106 -10.02 -0.99 -9.90
CA ALA A 106 -10.94 -2.00 -9.38
C ALA A 106 -10.45 -3.41 -9.74
N LEU A 107 -10.11 -3.65 -11.02
CA LEU A 107 -9.58 -4.95 -11.46
C LEU A 107 -8.37 -5.41 -10.65
N VAL A 108 -7.39 -4.52 -10.40
CA VAL A 108 -6.21 -4.85 -9.59
C VAL A 108 -6.58 -5.15 -8.14
N ALA A 109 -7.53 -4.42 -7.56
CA ALA A 109 -8.00 -4.66 -6.20
C ALA A 109 -8.73 -6.00 -6.07
N GLU A 110 -9.61 -6.33 -7.02
CA GLU A 110 -10.35 -7.59 -7.07
C GLU A 110 -9.40 -8.79 -7.24
N LEU A 111 -8.41 -8.68 -8.15
CA LEU A 111 -7.35 -9.68 -8.28
C LEU A 111 -6.57 -9.87 -6.98
N SER A 112 -6.29 -8.79 -6.25
CA SER A 112 -5.62 -8.86 -4.95
C SER A 112 -6.48 -9.61 -3.93
N MET A 113 -7.80 -9.41 -3.92
CA MET A 113 -8.71 -10.12 -3.02
C MET A 113 -8.88 -11.59 -3.38
N LEU A 114 -8.91 -11.93 -4.68
CA LEU A 114 -8.87 -13.32 -5.13
C LEU A 114 -7.59 -14.02 -4.67
N ALA A 115 -6.43 -13.37 -4.80
CA ALA A 115 -5.16 -13.91 -4.32
C ALA A 115 -5.16 -14.13 -2.80
N MET A 116 -5.64 -13.15 -2.03
CA MET A 116 -5.78 -13.30 -0.57
C MET A 116 -6.74 -14.43 -0.19
N GLY A 117 -7.85 -14.58 -0.91
CA GLY A 117 -8.82 -15.67 -0.69
C GLY A 117 -8.21 -17.05 -0.96
N ALA A 118 -7.44 -17.19 -2.05
CA ALA A 118 -6.73 -18.42 -2.37
C ALA A 118 -5.66 -18.77 -1.33
N GLU A 119 -4.90 -17.77 -0.85
CA GLU A 119 -3.91 -17.96 0.22
C GLU A 119 -4.57 -18.44 1.52
N LEU A 120 -5.70 -17.84 1.92
CA LEU A 120 -6.45 -18.23 3.11
C LEU A 120 -6.98 -19.66 3.03
N ALA A 121 -7.51 -20.06 1.87
CA ALA A 121 -8.01 -21.42 1.65
C ALA A 121 -6.90 -22.47 1.76
N ASN A 122 -5.72 -22.20 1.19
CA ASN A 122 -4.56 -23.08 1.30
C ASN A 122 -4.06 -23.17 2.74
N TYR A 123 -4.00 -22.05 3.46
CA TYR A 123 -3.59 -22.05 4.86
C TYR A 123 -4.51 -22.90 5.75
N GLN A 124 -5.81 -22.86 5.51
CA GLN A 124 -6.78 -23.68 6.24
C GLN A 124 -6.62 -25.18 5.93
N HIS A 125 -6.27 -25.53 4.69
CA HIS A 125 -5.99 -26.91 4.30
C HIS A 125 -4.73 -27.46 4.96
N ASP A 126 -3.64 -26.67 5.01
CA ASP A 126 -2.38 -27.09 5.62
C ASP A 126 -2.47 -27.20 7.16
N ALA A 127 -3.45 -26.54 7.77
CA ALA A 127 -3.70 -26.57 9.22
C ALA A 127 -4.64 -27.72 9.67
N SER A 128 -5.24 -28.47 8.75
CA SER A 128 -6.15 -29.59 9.00
C SER A 128 -5.50 -30.95 8.79
#